data_AF-A0A1G1XCG7-F1
#
_entry.id   AF-A0A1G1XCG7-F1
#
_cell.length_a   1.000
_cell.length_b   1.000
_cell.length_c   1.000
_cell.angle_alpha   90.00
_cell.angle_beta   90.00
_cell.angle_gamma   90.00
#
_symmetry.space_group_name_H-M   'P 1'
#
loop_
_entity.id
_entity.type
_entity.pdbx_description
1 polymer ?
#
loop_
_entity_poly.entity_id
_entity_poly.type
_entity_poly.pdbx_seq_one_letter_code
_entity_poly.pdbx_strand_id
1 'polypeptide(L)'
;MIPTERIFFLASWLAIIAGVVMIIGGGWATVFTYQTVAREHITTPPDATIPNTPVLGPFTLHSQADAIRKHVLDTTGGRTYAEMSRDEDRSIWITATTLITALHLGIITYLFAGLIILGGLITAWTGWCLARCAAMLHKEDHEDNH
;
A
#
# COMPACT_ATOMS: atom_id res chain seq x y z
N MET A 1 -21.13 36.14 -12.20
CA MET A 1 -21.23 34.73 -12.61
C MET A 1 -19.88 34.36 -13.20
N ILE A 2 -19.14 33.41 -12.60
CA ILE A 2 -17.83 33.01 -13.12
C ILE A 2 -18.09 32.29 -14.47
N PRO A 3 -17.37 32.63 -15.55
CA PRO A 3 -17.59 31.99 -16.84
C PRO A 3 -17.24 30.50 -16.73
N THR A 4 -18.14 29.67 -17.26
CA THR A 4 -18.10 28.20 -17.15
C THR A 4 -16.81 27.62 -17.70
N GLU A 5 -16.25 28.22 -18.75
CA GLU A 5 -14.96 27.86 -19.35
C GLU A 5 -13.81 27.80 -18.32
N ARG A 6 -13.74 28.75 -17.37
CA ARG A 6 -12.65 28.82 -16.39
C ARG A 6 -12.76 27.70 -15.35
N ILE A 7 -13.99 27.31 -15.00
CA ILE A 7 -14.25 26.26 -14.00
C ILE A 7 -13.72 24.91 -14.50
N PHE A 8 -13.90 24.58 -15.78
CA PHE A 8 -13.41 23.33 -16.36
C PHE A 8 -11.87 23.24 -16.38
N PHE A 9 -11.18 24.33 -16.73
CA PHE A 9 -9.71 24.37 -16.70
C PHE A 9 -9.16 24.24 -15.27
N LEU A 10 -9.74 24.97 -14.31
CA LEU A 10 -9.37 24.87 -12.90
C LEU A 10 -9.57 23.46 -12.34
N ALA A 11 -10.73 22.85 -12.61
CA ALA A 11 -11.05 21.50 -12.14
C ALA A 11 -10.11 20.44 -12.74
N SER A 12 -9.80 20.53 -14.03
CA SER A 12 -8.84 19.63 -14.69
C SER A 12 -7.45 19.72 -14.08
N TRP A 13 -6.93 20.94 -13.91
CA TRP A 13 -5.61 21.16 -13.34
C TRP A 13 -5.52 20.66 -11.90
N LEU A 14 -6.55 20.92 -11.09
CA LEU A 14 -6.65 20.40 -9.72
C LEU A 14 -6.65 18.88 -9.68
N ALA A 15 -7.40 18.21 -10.56
CA ALA A 15 -7.44 16.75 -10.63
C ALA A 15 -6.06 16.16 -11.02
N ILE A 16 -5.38 16.75 -12.00
CA ILE A 16 -4.03 16.31 -12.40
C ILE A 16 -3.06 16.47 -11.22
N ILE A 17 -3.04 17.63 -10.56
CA ILE A 17 -2.17 17.86 -9.40
C ILE A 17 -2.48 16.86 -8.28
N ALA A 18 -3.76 16.67 -7.93
CA ALA A 18 -4.16 15.72 -6.90
C ALA A 18 -3.67 14.30 -7.22
N GLY A 19 -3.84 13.87 -8.48
CA GLY A 19 -3.36 12.57 -8.94
C GLY A 19 -1.84 12.41 -8.82
N VAL A 20 -1.07 13.42 -9.25
CA VAL A 20 0.39 13.43 -9.14
C VAL A 20 0.84 13.36 -7.68
N VAL A 21 0.23 14.16 -6.80
CA VAL A 21 0.54 14.15 -5.36
C VAL A 21 0.27 12.78 -4.75
N MET A 22 -0.83 12.12 -5.11
CA MET A 22 -1.13 10.77 -4.65
C MET A 22 -0.09 9.75 -5.12
N ILE A 23 0.32 9.78 -6.40
CA ILE A 23 1.35 8.87 -6.93
C ILE A 23 2.67 9.05 -6.18
N ILE A 24 3.10 10.29 -5.95
CA ILE A 24 4.31 10.60 -5.19
C ILE A 24 4.18 10.11 -3.75
N GLY A 25 3.04 10.37 -3.10
CA GLY A 25 2.77 9.94 -1.73
C GLY A 25 2.79 8.43 -1.55
N GLY A 26 2.14 7.69 -2.44
CA GLY A 26 2.15 6.21 -2.42
C GLY A 26 3.53 5.64 -2.77
N GLY A 27 4.25 6.24 -3.70
CA GLY A 27 5.65 5.87 -3.99
C GLY A 27 6.55 6.07 -2.78
N TRP A 28 6.43 7.21 -2.10
CA TRP A 28 7.16 7.50 -0.87
C TRP A 28 6.84 6.50 0.24
N ALA A 29 5.55 6.19 0.47
CA ALA A 29 5.12 5.20 1.45
C ALA A 29 5.70 3.80 1.19
N THR A 30 5.79 3.41 -0.08
CA THR A 30 6.42 2.14 -0.50
C THR A 30 7.90 2.11 -0.13
N VAL A 31 8.64 3.17 -0.47
CA VAL A 31 10.08 3.27 -0.16
C VAL A 31 10.33 3.32 1.34
N PHE A 32 9.53 4.08 2.08
CA PHE A 32 9.63 4.17 3.53
C PHE A 32 9.42 2.81 4.21
N THR A 33 8.42 2.06 3.76
CA THR A 33 8.15 0.70 4.27
C THR A 33 9.30 -0.24 3.96
N TYR A 34 9.78 -0.24 2.71
CA TYR A 34 10.92 -1.06 2.29
C TYR A 34 12.15 -0.80 3.17
N GLN A 35 12.50 0.47 3.36
CA GLN A 35 13.66 0.86 4.18
C GLN A 35 13.50 0.46 5.64
N THR A 36 12.27 0.56 6.17
CA THR A 36 11.99 0.18 7.57
C THR A 36 12.22 -1.31 7.78
N VAL A 37 11.70 -2.16 6.89
CA VAL A 37 11.87 -3.62 7.01
C VAL A 37 13.31 -4.02 6.70
N ALA A 38 13.94 -3.42 5.68
CA ALA A 38 15.31 -3.74 5.28
C ALA A 38 16.35 -3.52 6.39
N ARG A 39 16.13 -2.53 7.26
CA ARG A 39 17.03 -2.26 8.40
C ARG A 39 17.03 -3.34 9.47
N GLU A 40 15.97 -4.14 9.56
CA GLU A 40 15.86 -5.19 10.57
C GLU A 40 16.66 -6.46 10.18
N HIS A 41 17.20 -6.52 8.96
CA HIS A 41 18.05 -7.62 8.48
C HIS A 41 17.47 -9.03 8.73
N ILE A 42 16.15 -9.16 8.60
CA ILE A 42 15.44 -10.42 8.79
C ILE A 42 15.58 -11.28 7.52
N THR A 43 15.95 -12.55 7.69
CA THR A 43 15.98 -13.56 6.62
C THR A 43 14.99 -14.67 6.92
N THR A 44 14.25 -15.13 5.92
CA THR A 44 13.30 -16.22 6.09
C THR A 44 13.99 -17.53 6.43
N PRO A 45 13.38 -18.37 7.29
CA PRO A 45 13.96 -19.66 7.65
C PRO A 45 13.89 -20.67 6.48
N PRO A 46 14.69 -21.75 6.53
CA PRO A 46 14.76 -22.74 5.44
C PRO A 46 13.45 -23.50 5.18
N ASP A 47 12.56 -23.60 6.18
CA ASP A 47 11.28 -24.29 6.09
C ASP A 47 10.11 -23.36 5.75
N ALA A 48 10.38 -22.10 5.43
CA ALA A 48 9.41 -21.14 4.94
C ALA A 48 9.05 -21.38 3.46
N THR A 49 7.87 -20.91 3.04
CA THR A 49 7.41 -20.98 1.64
C THR A 49 8.38 -20.30 0.66
N ILE A 50 8.99 -19.19 1.08
CA ILE A 50 10.08 -18.51 0.37
C ILE A 50 11.32 -18.61 1.26
N PRO A 51 12.19 -19.62 1.09
CA PRO A 51 13.27 -19.91 2.01
C PRO A 51 14.51 -19.04 1.78
N ASN A 52 15.30 -18.83 2.84
CA ASN A 52 16.65 -18.22 2.81
C ASN A 52 16.72 -16.88 2.06
N THR A 53 15.66 -16.07 2.11
CA THR A 53 15.53 -14.83 1.36
C THR A 53 15.34 -13.66 2.33
N PRO A 54 15.97 -12.49 2.10
CA PRO A 54 15.72 -11.29 2.89
C PRO A 54 14.25 -10.87 2.89
N VAL A 55 13.72 -10.51 4.05
CA VAL A 55 12.34 -10.04 4.21
C VAL A 55 12.28 -8.57 3.80
N LEU A 56 11.84 -8.31 2.57
CA LEU A 56 11.87 -6.95 2.00
C LEU A 56 10.51 -6.51 1.45
N GLY A 57 9.72 -7.46 0.94
CA GLY A 57 8.45 -7.19 0.28
C GLY A 57 7.27 -7.95 0.89
N PRO A 58 6.06 -7.70 0.37
CA PRO A 58 4.83 -8.27 0.93
C PRO A 58 4.84 -9.81 0.93
N PHE A 59 5.35 -10.46 -0.11
CA PHE A 59 5.41 -11.93 -0.18
C PHE A 59 6.39 -12.53 0.82
N THR A 60 7.56 -11.91 0.99
CA THR A 60 8.55 -12.38 1.99
C THR A 60 8.12 -12.06 3.41
N LEU A 61 7.41 -10.94 3.64
CA LEU A 61 6.79 -10.61 4.93
C LEU A 61 5.74 -11.66 5.32
N HIS A 62 4.88 -12.05 4.37
CA HIS A 62 3.89 -13.09 4.57
C HIS A 62 4.54 -14.45 4.86
N SER A 63 5.53 -14.84 4.04
CA SER A 63 6.27 -16.09 4.26
C SER A 63 6.95 -16.15 5.62
N GLN A 64 7.47 -15.01 6.13
CA GLN A 64 8.04 -14.93 7.47
C GLN A 64 6.96 -15.08 8.56
N ALA A 65 5.81 -14.41 8.39
CA ALA A 65 4.70 -14.48 9.34
C ALA A 65 4.16 -15.91 9.47
N ASP A 66 4.02 -16.62 8.36
CA ASP A 66 3.58 -18.01 8.35
C ASP A 66 4.60 -18.94 9.01
N ALA A 67 5.89 -18.74 8.75
CA ALA A 67 6.95 -19.51 9.40
C ALA A 67 6.94 -19.32 10.93
N ILE A 68 6.82 -18.08 11.41
CA ILE A 68 6.69 -17.79 12.85
C ILE A 68 5.46 -18.50 13.43
N ARG A 69 4.31 -18.40 12.76
CA ARG A 69 3.07 -19.04 13.23
C ARG A 69 3.24 -20.56 13.36
N LYS A 70 3.88 -21.18 12.37
CA LYS A 70 4.15 -22.62 12.36
C LYS A 70 5.08 -23.01 13.51
N HIS A 71 6.21 -22.34 13.68
CA HIS A 71 7.16 -22.64 14.77
C HIS A 71 6.55 -22.45 16.15
N VAL A 72 5.66 -21.47 16.31
CA VAL A 72 4.93 -21.25 17.57
C VAL A 72 3.96 -22.39 17.84
N LEU A 73 3.17 -22.82 16.85
CA LEU A 73 2.28 -23.97 16.99
C LEU A 73 3.06 -25.25 17.32
N ASP A 74 4.21 -25.47 16.67
CA ASP A 74 5.06 -26.63 16.93
C ASP A 74 5.61 -26.60 18.37
N THR A 75 6.05 -25.41 18.83
CA THR A 75 6.56 -25.21 20.20
C THR A 75 5.47 -25.43 21.24
N THR A 76 4.22 -25.10 20.93
CA THR A 76 3.12 -25.11 21.90
C THR A 76 2.28 -26.38 21.85
N GLY A 77 2.67 -27.35 21.00
CA GLY A 77 1.97 -28.62 20.81
C GLY A 77 0.62 -28.45 20.10
N GLY A 78 0.52 -27.48 19.18
CA GLY A 78 -0.69 -27.17 18.42
C GLY A 78 -1.75 -26.36 19.19
N ARG A 79 -1.50 -26.06 20.47
CA ARG A 79 -2.42 -25.30 21.32
C ARG A 79 -2.43 -23.83 20.92
N THR A 80 -3.62 -23.28 20.76
CA THR A 80 -3.90 -21.86 20.58
C THR A 80 -3.84 -21.10 21.90
N TYR A 81 -3.79 -19.77 21.85
CA TYR A 81 -3.68 -18.91 23.04
C TYR A 81 -4.72 -19.22 24.14
N ALA A 82 -5.96 -19.52 23.76
CA ALA A 82 -7.04 -19.82 24.69
C ALA A 82 -6.89 -21.20 25.38
N GLU A 83 -6.15 -22.12 24.77
CA GLU A 83 -5.97 -23.50 25.23
C GLU A 83 -4.77 -23.66 26.19
N MET A 84 -4.11 -22.55 26.53
CA MET A 84 -2.90 -22.53 27.35
C MET A 84 -3.17 -22.27 28.82
N SER A 85 -2.49 -23.05 29.67
CA SER A 85 -2.71 -23.08 31.12
C SER A 85 -1.79 -22.17 31.95
N ARG A 86 -0.69 -21.61 31.40
CA ARG A 86 0.28 -20.78 32.16
C ARG A 86 0.94 -19.65 31.35
N ASP A 87 1.49 -18.67 32.09
CA ASP A 87 2.06 -17.41 31.58
C ASP A 87 3.21 -17.56 30.59
N GLU A 88 4.11 -18.53 30.78
CA GLU A 88 5.26 -18.74 29.87
C GLU A 88 4.78 -19.13 28.45
N ASP A 89 3.89 -20.11 28.32
CA ASP A 89 3.30 -20.53 27.04
C ASP A 89 2.53 -19.38 26.35
N ARG A 90 1.80 -18.58 27.15
CA ARG A 90 1.06 -17.41 26.65
C ARG A 90 1.99 -16.29 26.19
N SER A 91 3.12 -16.09 26.86
CA SER A 91 4.09 -15.06 26.49
C SER A 91 4.69 -15.29 25.11
N ILE A 92 4.94 -16.56 24.74
CA ILE A 92 5.41 -16.96 23.41
C ILE A 92 4.37 -16.58 22.35
N TRP A 93 3.09 -16.91 22.58
CA TRP A 93 2.02 -16.54 21.65
C TRP A 93 1.81 -15.04 21.52
N ILE A 94 1.85 -14.31 22.62
CA ILE A 94 1.72 -12.84 22.60
C ILE A 94 2.85 -12.25 21.77
N THR A 95 4.09 -12.64 22.04
CA THR A 95 5.28 -12.16 21.31
C THR A 95 5.18 -12.47 19.82
N ALA A 96 4.84 -13.71 19.49
CA ALA A 96 4.66 -14.13 18.11
C ALA A 96 3.54 -13.36 17.41
N THR A 97 2.40 -13.19 18.06
CA THR A 97 1.26 -12.45 17.51
C THR A 97 1.62 -11.00 17.27
N THR A 98 2.36 -10.36 18.19
CA THR A 98 2.88 -9.00 18.01
C THR A 98 3.76 -8.92 16.76
N LEU A 99 4.70 -9.85 16.60
CA LEU A 99 5.62 -9.85 15.45
C LEU A 99 4.90 -10.14 14.13
N ILE A 100 4.02 -11.14 14.10
CA ILE A 100 3.15 -11.46 12.95
C ILE A 100 2.28 -10.26 12.57
N THR A 101 1.71 -9.58 13.56
CA THR A 101 0.88 -8.39 13.34
C THR A 101 1.71 -7.26 12.72
N ALA A 102 2.93 -7.03 13.22
CA ALA A 102 3.84 -6.04 12.63
C ALA A 102 4.19 -6.36 11.17
N LEU A 103 4.46 -7.64 10.85
CA LEU A 103 4.70 -8.09 9.48
C LEU A 103 3.48 -7.87 8.59
N HIS A 104 2.27 -8.20 9.07
CA HIS A 104 1.01 -7.96 8.35
C HIS A 104 0.72 -6.47 8.16
N LEU A 105 1.01 -5.61 9.13
CA LEU A 105 0.93 -4.15 8.97
C LEU A 105 1.84 -3.66 7.84
N GLY A 106 3.03 -4.24 7.71
CA GLY A 106 3.92 -3.99 6.56
C GLY A 106 3.27 -4.34 5.23
N ILE A 107 2.65 -5.53 5.12
CA ILE A 107 1.91 -5.96 3.92
C ILE A 107 0.77 -4.99 3.61
N ILE A 108 -0.02 -4.61 4.62
CA ILE A 108 -1.12 -3.67 4.50
C ILE A 108 -0.62 -2.32 4.00
N THR A 109 0.53 -1.85 4.48
CA THR A 109 1.10 -0.57 4.03
C THR A 109 1.45 -0.60 2.54
N TYR A 110 2.03 -1.70 2.04
CA TYR A 110 2.26 -1.89 0.60
C TYR A 110 0.94 -1.90 -0.20
N LEU A 111 -0.09 -2.57 0.31
CA LEU A 111 -1.40 -2.63 -0.34
C LEU A 111 -2.04 -1.24 -0.46
N PHE A 112 -2.06 -0.48 0.63
CA PHE A 112 -2.58 0.89 0.63
C PHE A 112 -1.75 1.81 -0.27
N ALA A 113 -0.42 1.70 -0.26
CA ALA A 113 0.43 2.45 -1.17
C ALA A 113 0.10 2.17 -2.64
N GLY A 114 -0.13 0.90 -2.99
CA GLY A 114 -0.58 0.51 -4.33
C GLY A 114 -1.94 1.11 -4.71
N LEU A 115 -2.92 1.08 -3.80
CA LEU A 115 -4.23 1.71 -4.01
C LEU A 115 -4.15 3.23 -4.18
N ILE A 116 -3.28 3.89 -3.41
CA ILE A 116 -3.07 5.33 -3.51
C ILE A 116 -2.44 5.68 -4.86
N ILE A 117 -1.44 4.92 -5.32
CA ILE A 117 -0.83 5.12 -6.64
C ILE A 117 -1.87 4.90 -7.74
N LEU A 118 -2.64 3.81 -7.66
CA LEU A 118 -3.69 3.49 -8.63
C LEU A 118 -4.76 4.59 -8.67
N GLY A 119 -5.26 5.03 -7.52
CA GLY A 119 -6.21 6.14 -7.42
C GLY A 119 -5.64 7.44 -7.98
N GLY A 120 -4.35 7.69 -7.76
CA GLY A 120 -3.64 8.84 -8.33
C GLY A 120 -3.56 8.78 -9.86
N LEU A 121 -3.29 7.60 -10.44
CA LEU A 121 -3.30 7.39 -11.89
C LEU A 121 -4.68 7.62 -12.49
N ILE A 122 -5.74 7.09 -11.86
CA ILE A 122 -7.12 7.29 -12.30
C ILE A 122 -7.48 8.78 -12.25
N THR A 123 -7.13 9.47 -11.16
CA THR A 123 -7.44 10.91 -10.99
C THR A 123 -6.65 11.78 -11.96
N ALA A 124 -5.38 11.47 -12.22
CA ALA A 124 -4.59 12.18 -13.22
C ALA A 124 -5.16 11.96 -14.63
N TRP A 125 -5.61 10.73 -14.94
CA TRP A 125 -6.23 10.41 -16.21
C TRP A 125 -7.57 11.13 -16.41
N THR A 126 -8.44 11.18 -15.40
CA THR A 126 -9.71 11.93 -15.49
C THR A 126 -9.45 13.42 -15.67
N GLY A 127 -8.47 13.99 -14.97
CA GLY A 127 -8.04 15.38 -15.16
C GLY A 127 -7.55 15.66 -16.58
N TRP A 128 -6.77 14.74 -17.17
CA TRP A 128 -6.32 14.82 -18.56
C TRP A 128 -7.47 14.77 -19.56
N CYS A 129 -8.44 13.87 -19.37
CA CYS A 129 -9.63 13.79 -20.21
C CYS A 129 -10.44 15.10 -20.18
N LEU A 130 -10.62 15.68 -18.99
CA LEU A 130 -11.30 16.98 -18.82
C LEU A 130 -10.56 18.13 -19.51
N ALA A 131 -9.21 18.14 -19.46
CA ALA A 131 -8.41 19.13 -20.17
C ALA A 131 -8.68 19.11 -21.69
N ARG A 132 -8.77 17.90 -22.26
CA ARG A 132 -9.03 17.70 -23.68
C ARG A 132 -10.43 18.17 -24.08
N CYS A 133 -11.45 17.90 -23.27
CA CYS A 133 -12.80 18.38 -23.53
C CYS A 133 -12.91 19.91 -23.47
N ALA A 134 -12.26 20.55 -22.49
CA ALA A 134 -12.25 22.01 -22.36
C ALA A 134 -11.59 22.69 -23.57
N ALA A 135 -10.52 22.09 -24.12
CA ALA A 135 -9.86 22.59 -25.32
C ALA A 135 -10.73 22.48 -26.59
N MET A 136 -11.62 21.47 -26.67
CA MET A 136 -12.55 21.32 -27.79
C MET A 136 -13.65 22.38 -27.76
N LEU A 137 -14.29 22.58 -26.60
CA LEU A 137 -15.34 23.60 -26.43
C LEU A 137 -14.83 25.00 -26.79
N HIS A 138 -13.62 25.34 -26.35
CA HIS A 138 -13.02 26.63 -26.70
C HIS A 138 -12.79 26.79 -28.22
N LYS A 139 -12.50 25.70 -28.95
CA LYS A 139 -12.32 25.75 -30.41
C LYS A 139 -13.64 25.98 -31.14
N GLU A 140 -14.72 25.37 -30.66
CA GLU A 140 -16.06 25.46 -31.25
C GLU A 140 -16.62 26.89 -31.15
N ASP A 141 -16.44 27.56 -30.01
CA ASP A 141 -16.85 28.97 -29.82
C ASP A 141 -16.19 29.95 -30.81
N HIS A 142 -14.97 29.64 -31.30
CA HIS A 142 -14.28 30.48 -32.29
C HIS A 142 -14.70 30.19 -33.73
N GLU A 143 -15.20 28.99 -34.04
CA GLU A 143 -15.71 28.65 -35.38
C GLU A 143 -17.12 29.22 -35.62
N ASP A 144 -17.97 29.28 -34.59
CA ASP A 144 -19.34 29.86 -34.69
C ASP A 144 -19.37 31.40 -34.78
N ASN A 145 -18.26 32.08 -34.50
CA ASN A 145 -18.15 33.55 -34.54
C ASN A 145 -17.58 34.10 -35.87
N HIS A 146 -17.50 33.26 -36.90
CA HIS A 146 -17.06 33.58 -38.26
C HIS A 146 -18.12 33.18 -39.30
#